data_AF-A0A7S1DY59-F1
#
_entry.id   AF-A0A7S1DY59-F1
#
_cell.length_a   1.000
_cell.length_b   1.000
_cell.length_c   1.000
_cell.angle_alpha   90.00
_cell.angle_beta   90.00
_cell.angle_gamma   90.00
#
_symmetry.space_group_name_H-M   'P 1'
#
loop_
_entity.id
_entity.type
_entity.pdbx_description
1 polymer ?
#
loop_
_entity_poly.entity_id
_entity_poly.type
_entity_poly.pdbx_seq_one_letter_code
_entity_poly.pdbx_strand_id
1 'polypeptide(L)'
;DHIVVTKGDNWKEELKAKVKELDATCAFDAVSGEMTGDLLDVLPPKTGAVYTYGGLAGKCCNINPMDLIYRQKQLKGFMLSHWIKDGGTMSMVSRMLSTSSKVNSGLGEDGWANTHYTD
;
A
#
# COMPACT_ATOMS: atom_id res chain seq x y z
N ASP A 1 10.02 -0.12 14.34
CA ASP A 1 8.79 0.39 13.72
C ASP A 1 8.94 1.84 13.32
N HIS A 2 8.31 2.23 12.21
CA HIS A 2 8.29 3.60 11.70
C HIS A 2 6.83 4.05 11.65
N ILE A 3 6.48 5.09 12.40
CA ILE A 3 5.12 5.61 12.50
C ILE A 3 5.18 7.10 12.16
N VAL A 4 4.36 7.53 11.19
CA VAL A 4 4.21 8.93 10.82
C VAL A 4 2.78 9.35 11.14
N VAL A 5 2.61 10.40 11.94
CA VAL A 5 1.29 10.88 12.38
C VAL A 5 0.76 11.94 11.41
N THR A 6 -0.30 11.61 10.67
CA THR A 6 -0.86 12.43 9.58
C THR A 6 -1.72 13.62 10.03
N LYS A 7 -1.82 13.89 11.34
CA LYS A 7 -2.64 14.98 11.91
C LYS A 7 -1.94 16.35 11.92
N GLY A 8 -0.62 16.41 11.80
CA GLY A 8 0.16 17.68 11.81
C GLY A 8 0.50 18.18 10.41
N ASP A 9 1.09 19.37 10.27
CA ASP A 9 1.33 19.96 8.93
C ASP A 9 2.56 19.38 8.19
N ASN A 10 3.51 18.75 8.91
CA ASN A 10 4.81 18.33 8.37
C ASN A 10 4.95 16.82 8.10
N TRP A 11 3.84 16.08 8.12
CA TRP A 11 3.90 14.62 8.02
C TRP A 11 4.40 14.13 6.65
N LYS A 12 4.20 14.93 5.58
CA LYS A 12 4.62 14.58 4.22
C LYS A 12 6.13 14.62 4.09
N GLU A 13 6.79 15.60 4.69
CA GLU A 13 8.24 15.73 4.75
C GLU A 13 8.85 14.58 5.56
N GLU A 14 8.25 14.28 6.72
CA GLU A 14 8.65 13.14 7.55
C GLU A 14 8.52 11.82 6.79
N LEU A 15 7.37 11.59 6.15
CA LEU A 15 7.13 10.40 5.35
C LEU A 15 8.11 10.32 4.19
N LYS A 16 8.35 11.41 3.46
CA LYS A 16 9.31 11.45 2.35
C LYS A 16 10.72 11.12 2.79
N ALA A 17 11.15 11.64 3.96
CA ALA A 17 12.44 11.30 4.53
C ALA A 17 12.53 9.79 4.83
N LYS A 18 11.47 9.21 5.41
CA LYS A 18 11.40 7.76 5.69
C LYS A 18 11.32 6.89 4.44
N VAL A 19 10.57 7.29 3.43
CA VAL A 19 10.53 6.60 2.14
C VAL A 19 11.92 6.53 1.51
N LYS A 20 12.69 7.62 1.59
CA LYS A 20 14.07 7.66 1.10
C LYS A 20 15.02 6.82 1.98
N GLU A 21 14.90 6.91 3.30
CA GLU A 21 15.73 6.15 4.25
C GLU A 21 15.57 4.63 4.08
N LEU A 22 14.35 4.18 3.76
CA LEU A 22 13.98 2.76 3.67
C LEU A 22 13.98 2.22 2.24
N ASP A 23 14.33 3.04 1.25
CA ASP A 23 14.20 2.73 -0.18
C ASP A 23 12.79 2.18 -0.55
N ALA A 24 11.76 2.74 0.07
CA ALA A 24 10.39 2.29 -0.12
C ALA A 24 9.90 2.62 -1.54
N THR A 25 9.43 1.61 -2.27
CA THR A 25 8.97 1.74 -3.66
C THR A 25 7.46 1.51 -3.81
N CYS A 26 6.77 1.11 -2.74
CA CYS A 26 5.34 0.87 -2.78
C CYS A 26 4.62 1.42 -1.55
N ALA A 27 3.35 1.77 -1.73
CA ALA A 27 2.43 2.11 -0.66
C ALA A 27 1.09 1.38 -0.87
N PHE A 28 0.52 0.83 0.21
CA PHE A 28 -0.80 0.23 0.21
C PHE A 28 -1.80 1.20 0.84
N ASP A 29 -2.80 1.62 0.06
CA ASP A 29 -3.73 2.69 0.44
C ASP A 29 -5.16 2.15 0.65
N ALA A 30 -5.61 2.17 1.90
CA ALA A 30 -6.99 1.86 2.30
C ALA A 30 -7.88 3.10 2.39
N VAL A 31 -7.26 4.29 2.47
CA VAL A 31 -7.92 5.55 2.79
C VAL A 31 -8.47 6.17 1.51
N SER A 32 -7.67 6.25 0.45
CA SER A 32 -7.98 6.99 -0.77
C SER A 32 -8.16 8.50 -0.52
N GLY A 33 -9.00 9.20 -1.29
CA GLY A 33 -9.11 10.65 -1.21
C GLY A 33 -7.80 11.34 -1.60
N GLU A 34 -7.44 12.40 -0.89
CA GLU A 34 -6.17 13.13 -1.10
C GLU A 34 -4.93 12.30 -0.76
N MET A 35 -5.05 11.31 0.14
CA MET A 35 -3.95 10.45 0.56
C MET A 35 -3.31 9.70 -0.61
N THR A 36 -4.10 9.29 -1.62
CA THR A 36 -3.56 8.60 -2.80
C THR A 36 -2.54 9.47 -3.55
N GLY A 37 -2.86 10.76 -3.74
CA GLY A 37 -1.96 11.74 -4.36
C GLY A 37 -0.72 12.00 -3.50
N ASP A 38 -0.92 12.18 -2.20
CA ASP A 38 0.19 12.43 -1.26
C ASP A 38 1.18 11.28 -1.19
N LEU A 39 0.69 10.03 -1.20
CA LEU A 39 1.52 8.83 -1.28
C LEU A 39 2.28 8.76 -2.60
N LEU A 40 1.64 9.11 -3.72
CA LEU A 40 2.32 9.18 -5.01
C LEU A 40 3.46 10.20 -4.97
N ASP A 41 3.24 11.39 -4.42
CA ASP A 41 4.22 12.48 -4.39
C ASP A 41 5.51 12.10 -3.66
N VAL A 42 5.41 11.36 -2.55
CA VAL A 42 6.57 10.97 -1.73
C VAL A 42 7.34 9.77 -2.31
N LEU A 43 6.71 8.92 -3.11
CA LEU A 43 7.35 7.73 -3.69
C LEU A 43 8.38 8.09 -4.77
N PRO A 44 9.42 7.26 -4.96
CA PRO A 44 10.46 7.50 -5.94
C PRO A 44 9.95 7.42 -7.40
N PRO A 45 10.54 8.16 -8.34
CA PRO A 45 10.22 8.01 -9.75
C PRO A 45 10.63 6.62 -10.27
N LYS A 46 9.99 6.17 -11.35
CA LYS A 46 10.19 4.89 -12.08
C LYS A 46 9.80 3.62 -11.33
N THR A 47 9.95 3.59 -10.00
CA THR A 47 9.66 2.40 -9.18
C THR A 47 8.46 2.60 -8.26
N GLY A 48 8.08 3.84 -7.96
CA GLY A 48 6.98 4.18 -7.07
C GLY A 48 5.64 3.65 -7.54
N ALA A 49 4.98 2.85 -6.71
CA ALA A 49 3.63 2.33 -6.96
C ALA A 49 2.71 2.47 -5.74
N VAL A 50 1.57 3.14 -5.91
CA VAL A 50 0.47 3.12 -4.93
C VAL A 50 -0.53 2.03 -5.33
N TYR A 51 -0.82 1.13 -4.40
CA TYR A 51 -1.83 0.08 -4.50
C TYR A 51 -3.04 0.46 -3.65
N THR A 52 -4.06 1.02 -4.30
CA THR A 52 -5.32 1.33 -3.64
C THR A 52 -6.16 0.06 -3.51
N TYR A 53 -6.55 -0.28 -2.28
CA TYR A 53 -7.38 -1.45 -1.97
C TYR A 53 -8.61 -1.13 -1.10
N GLY A 54 -8.75 0.13 -0.68
CA GLY A 54 -9.90 0.65 0.05
C GLY A 54 -10.24 2.07 -0.38
N GLY A 55 -11.36 2.60 0.11
CA GLY A 55 -11.88 3.92 -0.25
C GLY A 55 -12.56 4.62 0.91
N LEU A 56 -11.98 4.55 2.12
CA LEU A 56 -12.55 5.15 3.34
C LEU A 56 -12.90 6.63 3.18
N ALA A 57 -12.12 7.38 2.41
CA ALA A 57 -12.29 8.80 2.11
C ALA A 57 -12.86 9.07 0.71
N GLY A 58 -13.39 8.05 0.02
CA GLY A 58 -14.01 8.18 -1.29
C GLY A 58 -13.06 7.98 -2.47
N LYS A 59 -13.19 8.81 -3.51
CA LYS A 59 -12.44 8.67 -4.78
C LYS A 59 -11.00 9.15 -4.61
N CYS A 60 -10.05 8.54 -5.32
CA CYS A 60 -8.67 9.02 -5.37
C CYS A 60 -8.61 10.45 -5.92
N CYS A 61 -7.88 11.32 -5.23
CA CYS A 61 -7.72 12.74 -5.53
C CYS A 61 -6.26 13.18 -5.42
N ASN A 62 -5.98 14.45 -5.75
CA ASN A 62 -4.65 15.08 -5.65
C ASN A 62 -3.54 14.39 -6.46
N ILE A 63 -3.88 13.69 -7.54
CA ILE A 63 -2.89 12.98 -8.38
C ILE A 63 -2.31 13.94 -9.41
N ASN A 64 -1.00 14.18 -9.36
CA ASN A 64 -0.30 14.91 -10.41
C ASN A 64 -0.08 14.02 -11.66
N PRO A 65 -0.67 14.33 -12.83
CA PRO A 65 -0.49 13.52 -14.03
C PRO A 65 0.98 13.43 -14.50
N MET A 66 1.80 14.42 -14.18
CA MET A 66 3.22 14.43 -14.55
C MET A 66 4.00 13.32 -13.84
N ASP A 67 3.56 12.93 -12.64
CA ASP A 67 4.15 11.84 -11.88
C ASP A 67 3.88 10.49 -12.56
N LEU A 68 2.74 10.35 -13.23
CA LEU A 68 2.38 9.15 -13.99
C LEU A 68 3.11 9.11 -15.34
N ILE A 69 3.04 10.21 -16.10
CA ILE A 69 3.53 10.25 -17.50
C ILE A 69 5.06 10.32 -17.55
N TYR A 70 5.66 11.27 -16.83
CA TYR A 70 7.09 11.57 -16.96
C TYR A 70 7.93 10.94 -15.87
N ARG A 71 7.37 10.79 -14.67
CA ARG A 71 8.06 10.10 -13.56
C ARG A 71 7.75 8.61 -13.49
N GLN A 72 6.86 8.11 -14.36
CA GLN A 72 6.55 6.68 -14.48
C GLN A 72 6.13 6.03 -13.15
N LYS A 73 5.53 6.81 -12.23
CA LYS A 73 4.91 6.26 -11.03
C LYS A 73 3.61 5.55 -11.41
N GLN A 74 3.20 4.59 -10.61
CA GLN A 74 2.03 3.76 -10.89
C GLN A 74 0.95 3.94 -9.83
N LEU A 75 -0.30 4.07 -10.28
CA LEU A 75 -1.48 3.88 -9.45
C LEU A 75 -2.17 2.59 -9.89
N LYS A 76 -2.36 1.66 -8.96
CA LYS A 76 -2.95 0.34 -9.24
C LYS A 76 -4.07 0.03 -8.25
N GLY A 77 -5.10 -0.65 -8.73
CA GLY A 77 -6.06 -1.32 -7.85
C GLY A 77 -5.49 -2.64 -7.34
N PHE A 78 -5.71 -2.96 -6.08
CA PHE A 78 -5.37 -4.26 -5.50
C PHE A 78 -6.60 -4.90 -4.84
N MET A 79 -6.89 -6.13 -5.21
CA MET A 79 -7.90 -6.97 -4.58
C MET A 79 -7.32 -8.36 -4.42
N LEU A 80 -7.17 -8.82 -3.17
CA LEU A 80 -6.47 -10.07 -2.86
C LEU A 80 -7.03 -11.27 -3.64
N SER A 81 -8.35 -11.40 -3.72
CA SER A 81 -9.01 -12.51 -4.42
C SER A 81 -8.73 -12.52 -5.93
N HIS A 82 -8.67 -11.34 -6.56
CA HIS A 82 -8.29 -11.21 -7.97
C HIS A 82 -6.81 -11.53 -8.15
N TRP A 83 -5.94 -10.98 -7.30
CA TRP A 83 -4.50 -11.24 -7.35
C TRP A 83 -4.18 -12.73 -7.13
N ILE A 84 -4.86 -13.44 -6.23
CA ILE A 84 -4.63 -14.88 -6.07
C ILE A 84 -5.01 -15.66 -7.34
N LYS A 85 -6.09 -15.29 -8.03
CA LYS A 85 -6.63 -16.06 -9.17
C LYS A 85 -6.03 -15.70 -10.52
N ASP A 86 -5.39 -14.54 -10.61
CA ASP A 86 -4.77 -14.05 -11.83
C ASP A 86 -3.63 -14.98 -12.30
N GLY A 87 -3.58 -15.27 -13.60
CA GLY A 87 -2.61 -16.21 -14.21
C GLY A 87 -3.00 -17.70 -14.22
N GLY A 88 -4.18 -18.08 -13.70
CA GLY A 88 -4.69 -19.45 -13.74
C GLY A 88 -4.27 -20.33 -12.54
N THR A 89 -4.62 -21.61 -12.58
CA THR A 89 -4.52 -22.52 -11.41
C THR A 89 -3.09 -22.68 -10.89
N MET A 90 -2.10 -22.77 -11.78
CA MET A 90 -0.69 -22.91 -11.38
C MET A 90 -0.19 -21.66 -10.65
N SER A 91 -0.46 -20.47 -11.19
CA SER A 91 -0.12 -19.20 -10.55
C SER A 91 -0.85 -19.04 -9.22
N MET A 92 -2.11 -19.46 -9.15
CA MET A 92 -2.92 -19.41 -7.93
C MET A 92 -2.36 -20.29 -6.82
N VAL A 93 -1.97 -21.54 -7.12
CA VAL A 93 -1.33 -22.44 -6.15
C VAL A 93 0.00 -21.85 -5.67
N SER A 94 0.84 -21.35 -6.57
CA SER A 94 2.13 -20.74 -6.20
C SER A 94 1.96 -19.48 -5.32
N ARG A 95 1.02 -18.60 -5.67
CA ARG A 95 0.69 -17.38 -4.89
C ARG A 95 0.14 -17.75 -3.52
N MET A 96 -0.75 -18.75 -3.42
CA MET A 96 -1.26 -19.23 -2.13
C MET A 96 -0.14 -19.79 -1.26
N LEU A 97 0.67 -20.72 -1.75
CA LEU A 97 1.75 -21.32 -0.96
C LEU A 97 2.76 -20.27 -0.45
N SER A 98 3.20 -19.36 -1.33
CA SER A 98 4.18 -18.32 -0.99
C SER A 98 3.64 -17.19 -0.11
N THR A 99 2.35 -16.87 -0.21
CA THR A 99 1.71 -15.87 0.65
C THR A 99 1.44 -16.47 2.02
N SER A 100 0.83 -17.67 2.07
CA SER A 100 0.51 -18.37 3.31
C SER A 100 1.76 -18.59 4.17
N SER A 101 2.91 -18.96 3.59
CA SER A 101 4.14 -19.12 4.37
C SER A 101 4.63 -17.83 5.06
N LYS A 102 4.26 -16.65 4.53
CA LYS A 102 4.63 -15.34 5.09
C LYS A 102 3.63 -14.83 6.12
N VAL A 103 2.34 -15.15 5.96
CA VAL A 103 1.28 -14.54 6.77
C VAL A 103 0.63 -15.51 7.77
N ASN A 104 0.78 -16.83 7.60
CA ASN A 104 0.08 -17.81 8.43
C ASN A 104 0.39 -17.67 9.93
N SER A 105 1.64 -17.34 10.29
CA SER A 105 1.99 -17.09 11.70
C SER A 105 1.23 -15.90 12.30
N GLY A 106 0.80 -14.95 11.46
CA GLY A 106 -0.03 -13.83 11.86
C GLY A 106 -1.52 -14.13 11.95
N LEU A 107 -2.00 -15.15 11.23
CA LEU A 107 -3.42 -15.52 11.14
C LEU A 107 -3.83 -16.61 12.15
N GLY A 108 -2.89 -17.16 12.92
CA GLY A 108 -3.19 -18.13 13.98
C GLY A 108 -3.88 -17.50 15.19
N GLU A 109 -4.33 -18.33 16.12
CA GLU A 109 -5.07 -17.93 17.34
C GLU A 109 -4.33 -16.86 18.16
N ASP A 110 -3.00 -16.91 18.21
CA ASP A 110 -2.11 -15.92 18.87
C ASP A 110 -1.28 -15.07 17.88
N GLY A 111 -1.69 -15.02 16.61
CA GLY A 111 -0.97 -14.30 15.57
C GLY A 111 -1.06 -12.77 15.70
N TRP A 112 -0.16 -12.05 15.02
CA TRP A 112 -0.11 -10.59 15.04
C TRP A 112 -1.26 -9.90 14.28
N ALA A 113 -2.06 -10.64 13.49
CA ALA A 113 -3.23 -10.11 12.79
C ALA A 113 -4.53 -10.35 13.60
N ASN A 114 -4.44 -10.26 14.92
CA ASN A 114 -5.60 -10.32 15.81
C ASN A 114 -6.02 -8.93 16.25
N THR A 115 -7.33 -8.66 16.22
CA THR A 115 -7.90 -7.42 16.76
C THR A 115 -8.61 -7.73 18.06
N HIS A 116 -8.13 -7.18 19.17
CA HIS A 116 -8.82 -7.23 20.47
C HIS A 116 -9.61 -5.94 20.65
N TYR A 117 -10.94 -6.06 20.72
CA TYR A 117 -11.80 -4.97 21.15
C TYR A 117 -12.02 -5.13 22.66
N THR A 118 -11.60 -4.14 23.45
CA THR A 118 -12.10 -3.94 24.81
C THR A 118 -13.21 -2.91 24.73
N ASP A 119 -14.43 -3.32 25.11
CA ASP A 119 -15.57 -2.42 25.31
C ASP A 119 -15.29 -1.38 26.41
#